data_AF-A0AAN8AYL8-F1
#
_entry.id   AF-A0AAN8AYL8-F1
#
_cell.length_a   1.000
_cell.length_b   1.000
_cell.length_c   1.000
_cell.angle_alpha   90.00
_cell.angle_beta   90.00
_cell.angle_gamma   90.00
#
_symmetry.space_group_name_H-M   'P 1'
#
loop_
_entity.id
_entity.type
_entity.pdbx_description
1 polymer ?
#
loop_
_entity_poly.entity_id
_entity_poly.type
_entity_poly.pdbx_seq_one_letter_code
_entity_poly.pdbx_strand_id
1 'polypeptide(L)'
;MRGKEKGLVGLMKKRDEMPNFTSFHCIIHQEALVSKLRNHAFQNVMQVVVHVVNYIVSRPLNHRQFRQLIEDYETEYSDLVLHNAVRWLSRGRVLERFLSLLPEISTFLDSKG
;
A
#
# COMPACT_ATOMS: atom_id res chain seq x y z
N MET A 1 -3.87 5.02 -22.58
CA MET A 1 -5.25 5.58 -22.68
C MET A 1 -5.35 7.12 -22.73
N ARG A 2 -4.25 7.90 -22.72
CA ARG A 2 -4.28 9.38 -22.77
C ARG A 2 -3.45 10.02 -23.90
N GLY A 3 -3.25 9.31 -25.02
CA GLY A 3 -2.71 9.97 -26.21
C GLY A 3 -3.61 11.12 -26.63
N LYS A 4 -3.05 12.33 -26.81
CA LYS A 4 -3.79 13.52 -27.26
C LYS A 4 -4.51 13.27 -28.58
N GLU A 5 -3.82 12.54 -29.48
CA GLU A 5 -4.32 12.25 -30.82
C GLU A 5 -4.93 10.85 -30.95
N LYS A 6 -4.31 9.83 -30.36
CA LYS A 6 -4.69 8.40 -30.53
C LYS A 6 -5.16 7.70 -29.26
N GLY A 7 -5.29 8.42 -28.13
CA GLY A 7 -5.80 7.84 -26.89
C GLY A 7 -7.32 7.90 -26.83
N LEU A 8 -7.94 6.91 -26.19
CA LEU A 8 -9.40 6.86 -25.99
C LEU A 8 -10.00 8.19 -25.51
N VAL A 9 -9.40 8.82 -24.49
CA VAL A 9 -9.86 10.13 -23.98
C VAL A 9 -9.72 11.24 -25.04
N GLY A 10 -8.63 11.25 -25.81
CA GLY A 10 -8.43 12.22 -26.88
C GLY A 10 -9.42 12.05 -28.03
N LEU A 11 -9.73 10.80 -28.38
CA LEU A 11 -10.73 10.47 -29.40
C LEU A 11 -12.16 10.83 -28.97
N MET A 12 -12.53 10.56 -27.71
CA MET A 12 -13.84 10.89 -27.16
C MET A 12 -14.08 12.41 -27.11
N LYS A 13 -13.05 13.20 -26.78
CA LYS A 13 -13.13 14.67 -26.76
C LYS A 13 -13.24 15.32 -28.14
N LYS A 14 -12.96 14.60 -29.22
CA LYS A 14 -13.04 15.10 -30.60
C LYS A 14 -14.39 14.81 -31.26
N ARG A 15 -15.31 14.11 -30.58
CA ARG A 15 -16.64 13.82 -31.12
C ARG A 15 -17.59 14.96 -30.80
N ASP A 16 -18.24 15.50 -31.82
CA ASP A 16 -19.24 16.56 -31.68
C ASP A 16 -20.47 16.12 -30.88
N GLU A 17 -20.73 14.81 -30.83
CA GLU A 17 -21.81 14.18 -30.04
C GLU A 17 -21.56 14.21 -28.52
N MET A 18 -20.32 14.44 -28.09
CA MET A 18 -19.91 14.41 -26.68
C MET A 18 -19.04 15.63 -26.31
N PRO A 19 -19.55 16.86 -26.46
CA PRO A 19 -18.77 18.09 -26.29
C PRO A 19 -18.20 18.26 -24.88
N ASN A 20 -18.85 17.65 -23.88
CA ASN A 20 -18.49 17.74 -22.47
C ASN A 20 -17.98 16.40 -21.90
N PHE A 21 -17.18 15.65 -22.67
CA PHE A 21 -16.62 14.38 -22.21
C PHE A 21 -15.67 14.56 -21.00
N THR A 22 -16.18 14.24 -19.82
CA THR A 22 -15.40 14.22 -18.57
C THR A 22 -14.65 12.91 -18.43
N SER A 23 -13.32 12.97 -18.48
CA SER A 23 -12.46 11.82 -18.23
C SER A 23 -11.89 11.89 -16.82
N PHE A 24 -12.16 10.87 -16.01
CA PHE A 24 -11.44 10.67 -14.76
C PHE A 24 -10.17 9.87 -15.03
N HIS A 25 -9.10 10.19 -14.32
CA HIS A 25 -7.98 9.26 -14.25
C HIS A 25 -8.41 8.07 -13.39
N CYS A 26 -7.92 6.89 -13.75
CA CYS A 26 -8.00 5.79 -12.80
C CYS A 26 -7.30 6.27 -11.51
N ILE A 27 -8.00 6.20 -10.38
CA ILE A 27 -7.49 6.60 -9.07
C ILE A 27 -6.09 6.00 -8.84
N ILE A 28 -5.92 4.73 -9.23
CA ILE A 28 -4.66 3.97 -9.24
C ILE A 28 -3.51 4.73 -9.93
N HIS A 29 -3.79 5.42 -11.04
CA HIS A 29 -2.77 6.17 -11.81
C HIS A 29 -2.42 7.51 -11.16
N GLN A 30 -3.40 8.28 -10.67
CA GLN A 30 -3.10 9.54 -9.97
C GLN A 30 -2.28 9.27 -8.72
N GLU A 31 -2.62 8.21 -8.04
CA GLU A 31 -1.95 7.88 -6.83
C GLU A 31 -0.56 7.28 -7.07
N ALA A 32 -0.37 6.50 -8.14
CA ALA A 32 0.97 6.12 -8.61
C ALA A 32 1.83 7.36 -8.91
N LEU A 33 1.24 8.43 -9.45
CA LEU A 33 1.92 9.71 -9.66
C LEU A 33 2.26 10.41 -8.33
N VAL A 34 1.31 10.48 -7.39
CA VAL A 34 1.56 11.05 -6.05
C VAL A 34 2.64 10.27 -5.30
N SER A 35 2.70 8.95 -5.48
CA SER A 35 3.76 8.11 -4.89
C SER A 35 5.17 8.46 -5.38
N LYS A 36 5.28 9.05 -6.59
CA LYS A 36 6.55 9.52 -7.18
C LYS A 36 6.93 10.93 -6.72
N LEU A 37 5.99 11.73 -6.23
CA LEU A 37 6.22 13.09 -5.74
C LEU A 37 6.74 13.14 -4.28
N ARG A 38 7.16 12.00 -3.73
CA ARG A 38 7.42 11.85 -2.28
C ARG A 38 8.81 12.36 -1.87
N ASN A 39 8.86 12.96 -0.68
CA ASN A 39 10.08 13.25 0.06
C ASN A 39 10.84 11.95 0.37
N HIS A 40 12.17 11.95 0.22
CA HIS A 40 13.09 10.85 0.53
C HIS A 40 12.86 10.23 1.91
N ALA A 41 12.57 11.03 2.93
CA ALA A 41 12.34 10.54 4.29
C ALA A 41 11.20 9.51 4.36
N PHE A 42 10.08 9.79 3.68
CA PHE A 42 8.92 8.90 3.71
C PHE A 42 9.15 7.63 2.86
N GLN A 43 10.04 7.65 1.87
CA GLN A 43 10.47 6.44 1.16
C GLN A 43 11.29 5.52 2.07
N ASN A 44 12.24 6.07 2.82
CA ASN A 44 13.09 5.31 3.72
C ASN A 44 12.26 4.60 4.81
N VAL A 45 11.31 5.31 5.44
CA VAL A 45 10.39 4.70 6.43
C VAL A 45 9.60 3.56 5.81
N MET A 46 9.00 3.78 4.64
CA MET A 46 8.21 2.72 3.99
C MET A 46 9.05 1.52 3.57
N GLN A 47 10.32 1.69 3.20
CA GLN A 47 11.21 0.56 2.91
C GLN A 47 11.39 -0.33 4.14
N VAL A 48 11.61 0.26 5.31
CA VAL A 48 11.73 -0.48 6.58
C VAL A 48 10.42 -1.20 6.90
N VAL A 49 9.29 -0.49 6.87
CA VAL A 49 7.96 -1.06 7.16
C VAL A 49 7.67 -2.26 6.26
N VAL A 50 7.89 -2.10 4.95
CA VAL A 50 7.63 -3.18 3.98
C VAL A 50 8.56 -4.36 4.20
N HIS A 51 9.83 -4.11 4.54
CA HIS A 51 10.77 -5.17 4.84
C HIS A 51 10.32 -6.01 6.04
N VAL A 52 9.96 -5.37 7.15
CA VAL A 52 9.49 -6.04 8.37
C VAL A 52 8.18 -6.80 8.13
N VAL A 53 7.18 -6.15 7.50
CA VAL A 53 5.90 -6.78 7.17
C VAL A 53 6.12 -8.01 6.29
N ASN A 54 6.98 -7.92 5.27
CA ASN A 54 7.28 -9.06 4.42
C ASN A 54 8.00 -10.17 5.19
N TYR A 55 8.96 -9.84 6.07
CA TYR A 55 9.63 -10.84 6.91
C TYR A 55 8.66 -11.64 7.77
N ILE A 56 7.63 -10.99 8.32
CA ILE A 56 6.60 -11.61 9.15
C ILE A 56 5.61 -12.40 8.27
N VAL A 57 4.98 -11.74 7.31
CA VAL A 57 3.80 -12.27 6.60
C VAL A 57 4.16 -13.22 5.46
N SER A 58 5.31 -13.06 4.80
CA SER A 58 5.69 -13.95 3.68
C SER A 58 6.12 -15.35 4.12
N ARG A 59 6.46 -15.52 5.40
CA ARG A 59 6.94 -16.78 5.98
C ARG A 59 5.83 -17.41 6.81
N PRO A 60 5.26 -18.57 6.42
CA PRO A 60 4.08 -19.13 7.08
C PRO A 60 4.22 -19.34 8.59
N LEU A 61 5.40 -19.81 9.04
CA LEU A 61 5.67 -20.01 10.46
C LEU A 61 5.69 -18.68 11.23
N ASN A 62 6.40 -17.67 10.71
CA ASN A 62 6.45 -16.35 11.34
C ASN A 62 5.06 -15.73 11.41
N HIS A 63 4.30 -15.80 10.33
CA HIS A 63 2.95 -15.25 10.26
C HIS A 63 2.02 -15.89 11.30
N ARG A 64 2.05 -17.23 11.43
CA ARG A 64 1.27 -17.94 12.43
C ARG A 64 1.68 -17.55 13.86
N GLN A 65 2.97 -17.50 14.15
CA GLN A 65 3.45 -17.15 15.49
C GLN A 65 3.14 -15.68 15.84
N PHE A 66 3.26 -14.77 14.88
CA PHE A 66 2.88 -13.38 15.07
C PHE A 66 1.38 -13.24 15.34
N ARG A 67 0.54 -13.98 14.60
CA ARG A 67 -0.91 -14.00 14.85
C ARG A 67 -1.27 -14.50 16.24
N GLN A 68 -0.61 -15.57 16.70
CA GLN A 68 -0.80 -16.06 18.06
C GLN A 68 -0.41 -15.01 19.10
N LEU A 69 0.71 -14.31 18.89
CA LEU A 69 1.13 -13.22 19.77
C LEU A 69 0.06 -12.14 19.88
N ILE A 70 -0.43 -11.59 18.76
CA ILE A 70 -1.40 -10.48 18.78
C ILE A 70 -2.82 -10.89 19.23
N GLU A 71 -3.17 -12.18 19.13
CA GLU A 71 -4.41 -12.72 19.72
C GLU A 71 -4.41 -12.60 21.24
N ASP A 72 -3.24 -12.76 21.88
CA ASP A 72 -3.10 -12.65 23.34
C ASP A 72 -3.23 -11.19 23.86
N TYR A 73 -3.08 -10.19 22.99
CA TYR A 73 -3.05 -8.77 23.36
C TYR A 73 -4.34 -7.99 23.03
N GLU A 74 -5.44 -8.65 22.61
CA GLU A 74 -6.72 -8.01 22.23
C GLU A 74 -6.55 -6.76 21.33
N THR A 75 -5.61 -6.82 20.38
CA THR A 75 -5.27 -5.66 19.55
C THR A 75 -6.39 -5.27 18.59
N GLU A 76 -6.40 -4.00 18.14
CA GLU A 76 -7.37 -3.49 17.14
C GLU A 76 -7.33 -4.29 15.82
N TYR A 77 -6.17 -4.87 15.47
CA TYR A 77 -5.96 -5.58 14.23
C TYR A 77 -5.50 -7.01 14.47
N SER A 78 -6.27 -7.99 13.99
CA SER A 78 -5.93 -9.41 14.05
C SER A 78 -4.87 -9.88 13.03
N ASP A 79 -4.30 -8.96 12.23
CA ASP A 79 -3.23 -9.28 11.28
C ASP A 79 -2.57 -8.04 10.65
N LEU A 80 -1.34 -8.23 10.16
CA LEU A 80 -0.65 -7.33 9.25
C LEU A 80 -1.15 -7.49 7.80
N VAL A 81 -1.12 -6.40 7.04
CA VAL A 81 -1.48 -6.43 5.62
C VAL A 81 -0.22 -6.65 4.80
N LEU A 82 -0.16 -7.76 4.06
CA LEU A 82 0.93 -7.99 3.11
C LEU A 82 0.99 -6.84 2.10
N HIS A 83 2.13 -6.16 2.03
CA HIS A 83 2.35 -5.15 1.01
C HIS A 83 3.06 -5.75 -0.21
N ASN A 84 2.40 -5.73 -1.37
CA ASN A 84 3.08 -5.85 -2.65
C ASN A 84 3.28 -4.46 -3.27
N ALA A 85 4.46 -4.22 -3.84
CA ALA A 85 4.81 -2.93 -4.46
C ALA A 85 3.86 -2.51 -5.61
N VAL A 86 3.03 -3.44 -6.08
CA VAL A 86 2.05 -3.27 -7.17
C VAL A 86 0.80 -2.50 -6.70
N ARG A 87 0.41 -2.60 -5.42
CA ARG A 87 -0.75 -1.90 -4.85
C ARG A 87 -0.31 -0.79 -3.91
N TRP A 88 0.14 0.31 -4.49
CA TRP A 88 0.51 1.52 -3.75
C TRP A 88 -0.65 2.01 -2.82
N LEU A 89 -1.91 1.73 -3.18
CA LEU A 89 -3.17 1.98 -2.44
C LEU A 89 -3.16 1.51 -0.98
N SER A 90 -2.31 0.55 -0.64
CA SER A 90 -2.26 -0.01 0.71
C SER A 90 -1.22 0.64 1.61
N ARG A 91 -0.35 1.56 1.13
CA ARG A 91 0.78 2.06 1.95
C ARG A 91 0.34 2.79 3.21
N GLY A 92 -0.69 3.65 3.11
CA GLY A 92 -1.25 4.33 4.28
C GLY A 92 -1.80 3.33 5.30
N ARG A 93 -2.63 2.39 4.85
CA ARG A 93 -3.21 1.34 5.71
C ARG A 93 -2.17 0.39 6.30
N VAL A 94 -1.13 0.06 5.53
CA VAL A 94 -0.01 -0.75 6.00
C VAL A 94 0.76 -0.01 7.08
N LEU A 95 1.06 1.28 6.86
CA LEU A 95 1.75 2.09 7.87
C LEU A 95 0.90 2.28 9.13
N GLU A 96 -0.38 2.58 8.97
CA GLU A 96 -1.35 2.70 10.07
C GLU A 96 -1.37 1.43 10.92
N ARG A 97 -1.61 0.26 10.32
CA ARG A 97 -1.58 -1.02 11.04
C ARG A 97 -0.23 -1.34 11.65
N PHE A 98 0.85 -1.04 10.93
CA PHE A 98 2.20 -1.25 11.42
C PHE A 98 2.48 -0.42 12.68
N LEU A 99 2.00 0.82 12.73
CA LEU A 99 2.13 1.68 13.91
C LEU A 99 1.24 1.21 15.06
N SER A 100 0.00 0.78 14.78
CA SER A 100 -0.91 0.24 15.80
C SER A 100 -0.37 -1.05 16.44
N LEU A 101 0.36 -1.87 15.68
CA LEU A 101 0.96 -3.13 16.15
C LEU A 101 2.47 -3.01 16.44
N LEU A 102 3.01 -1.79 16.53
CA LEU A 102 4.45 -1.58 16.68
C LEU A 102 5.04 -2.27 17.94
N PRO A 103 4.38 -2.24 19.12
CA PRO A 103 4.87 -2.94 20.31
C PRO A 103 4.96 -4.47 20.12
N GLU A 104 3.95 -5.07 19.49
CA GLU A 104 3.87 -6.51 19.24
C GLU A 104 4.85 -6.93 18.16
N ILE A 105 5.04 -6.08 17.13
CA ILE A 105 6.09 -6.27 16.11
C ILE A 105 7.46 -6.25 16.77
N SER A 106 7.75 -5.29 17.67
CA SER A 106 9.03 -5.24 18.37
C SER A 106 9.25 -6.50 19.20
N THR A 107 8.27 -6.87 20.01
CA THR A 107 8.30 -8.08 20.85
C THR A 107 8.52 -9.34 20.01
N PHE A 108 7.83 -9.45 18.86
CA PHE A 108 8.00 -10.55 17.95
C PHE A 108 9.41 -10.59 17.35
N LEU A 109 9.96 -9.46 16.90
CA LEU A 109 11.30 -9.41 16.33
C LEU A 109 12.37 -9.76 17.37
N ASP A 110 12.24 -9.27 18.61
CA ASP A 110 13.15 -9.58 19.71
C ASP A 110 13.15 -11.10 20.02
N SER A 111 12.00 -11.76 19.87
CA SER A 111 11.89 -13.22 20.02
C SER A 111 12.60 -14.03 18.90
N LYS A 112 12.95 -13.38 17.78
CA LYS A 112 13.58 -14.02 16.61
C LYS A 112 15.11 -13.94 16.60
N GLY A 113 15.72 -13.07 17.41
CA GLY A 113 17.16 -12.86 17.48
C GLY A 113 17.68 -11.88 16.43
#